data_AF-A0A7K0YIR9-F1
#
_entry.id   AF-A0A7K0YIR9-F1
#
_cell.length_a   1.000
_cell.length_b   1.000
_cell.length_c   1.000
_cell.angle_alpha   90.00
_cell.angle_beta   90.00
_cell.angle_gamma   90.00
#
_symmetry.space_group_name_H-M   'P 1'
#
loop_
_entity.id
_entity.type
_entity.pdbx_description
1 polymer ?
#
loop_
_entity_poly.entity_id
_entity_poly.type
_entity_poly.pdbx_seq_one_letter_code
_entity_poly.pdbx_strand_id
1 'polypeptide(L)'
;MGPTVKLVVLAGALATLFSLIGTPLLINLLRNRGIAQAIRESTEDVNYPEHGSKRGTPSMGGVAIVGSVVLAYFLAHLIMMRPPTASGLLAIYLMVALSLVGLADDYLKIFKQRSTGIRARTKLLGQAVAALSF
;
A
#
# COMPACT_ATOMS: atom_id res chain seq x y z
N MET A 1 -7.30 26.70 16.99
CA MET A 1 -7.55 25.82 15.82
C MET A 1 -9.02 25.46 15.74
N GLY A 2 -9.65 25.62 14.57
CA GLY A 2 -11.02 25.19 14.33
C GLY A 2 -11.20 23.67 14.45
N PRO A 3 -12.43 23.18 14.70
CA PRO A 3 -12.69 21.76 14.94
C PRO A 3 -12.28 20.86 13.77
N THR A 4 -12.41 21.34 12.53
CA THR A 4 -11.97 20.63 11.32
C THR A 4 -10.45 20.46 11.28
N VAL A 5 -9.71 21.51 11.65
CA VAL A 5 -8.24 21.47 11.69
C VAL A 5 -7.77 20.46 12.73
N LYS A 6 -8.42 20.41 13.90
CA LYS A 6 -8.12 19.40 14.94
C LYS A 6 -8.32 17.98 14.43
N LEU A 7 -9.39 17.73 13.68
CA LEU A 7 -9.67 16.41 13.08
C LEU A 7 -8.58 16.00 12.09
N VAL A 8 -8.20 16.89 11.17
CA VAL A 8 -7.17 16.60 10.16
C VAL A 8 -5.83 16.31 10.82
N VAL A 9 -5.43 17.11 11.82
CA VAL A 9 -4.18 16.89 12.55
C VAL A 9 -4.20 15.57 13.31
N LEU A 10 -5.31 15.23 13.97
CA LEU A 10 -5.45 13.95 14.66
C LEU A 10 -5.36 12.77 13.68
N ALA A 11 -6.08 12.83 12.56
CA ALA A 11 -6.04 11.79 11.53
C ALA A 11 -4.63 11.62 10.95
N GLY A 12 -3.92 12.71 10.67
CA GLY A 12 -2.54 12.68 10.18
C GLY A 12 -1.56 12.10 11.19
N ALA A 13 -1.68 12.47 12.47
CA ALA A 13 -0.85 11.95 13.54
C ALA A 13 -1.08 10.44 13.74
N LEU A 14 -2.34 9.99 13.79
CA LEU A 14 -2.69 8.58 13.89
C LEU A 14 -2.19 7.78 12.69
N ALA A 15 -2.38 8.29 11.46
CA ALA A 15 -1.92 7.61 10.25
C ALA A 15 -0.40 7.45 10.24
N THR A 16 0.33 8.48 10.68
CA THR A 16 1.80 8.43 10.79
C THR A 16 2.22 7.41 11.84
N LEU A 17 1.61 7.43 13.03
CA LEU A 17 1.92 6.48 14.10
C LEU A 17 1.66 5.03 13.67
N PHE A 18 0.48 4.78 13.09
CA PHE A 18 0.10 3.46 12.59
C PHE A 18 1.01 2.99 11.46
N SER A 19 1.43 3.88 10.56
CA SER A 19 2.34 3.52 9.46
C SER A 19 3.74 3.19 9.97
N LEU A 20 4.27 3.99 10.90
CA LEU A 20 5.61 3.78 11.48
C LEU A 20 5.70 2.46 12.25
N ILE A 21 4.64 2.06 12.94
CA ILE A 21 4.59 0.79 13.69
C ILE A 21 4.17 -0.37 12.78
N GLY A 22 3.16 -0.16 11.93
CA GLY A 22 2.57 -1.20 11.09
C GLY A 22 3.51 -1.67 9.97
N THR A 23 4.32 -0.78 9.41
CA THR A 23 5.27 -1.12 8.35
C THR A 23 6.33 -2.15 8.80
N PRO A 24 7.10 -1.96 9.89
CA PRO A 24 8.06 -2.95 10.34
C PRO A 24 7.40 -4.26 10.80
N LEU A 25 6.20 -4.20 11.41
CA LEU A 25 5.43 -5.39 11.76
C LEU A 25 5.04 -6.19 10.51
N LEU A 26 4.55 -5.52 9.47
CA LEU A 26 4.21 -6.14 8.20
C LEU A 26 5.46 -6.73 7.53
N ILE A 27 6.59 -6.02 7.55
CA ILE A 27 7.86 -6.51 7.01
C ILE A 27 8.28 -7.81 7.70
N ASN A 28 8.24 -7.85 9.03
CA ASN A 28 8.59 -9.03 9.81
C ASN A 28 7.62 -10.20 9.53
N LEU A 29 6.32 -9.93 9.43
CA LEU A 29 5.32 -10.93 9.08
C LEU A 29 5.58 -11.55 7.71
N LEU A 30 5.85 -10.71 6.69
CA LEU A 30 6.12 -11.16 5.33
C LEU A 30 7.45 -11.93 5.25
N ARG A 31 8.49 -11.47 5.96
CA ARG A 31 9.76 -12.18 6.10
C ARG A 31 9.57 -13.57 6.71
N ASN A 32 8.83 -13.67 7.81
CA ASN A 32 8.57 -14.94 8.50
C ASN A 32 7.76 -15.92 7.65
N ARG A 33 6.94 -15.43 6.72
CA ARG A 33 6.20 -16.25 5.75
C ARG A 33 7.01 -16.62 4.50
N GLY A 34 8.30 -16.28 4.45
CA GLY A 34 9.15 -16.52 3.28
C GLY A 34 8.77 -15.66 2.07
N ILE A 35 7.93 -14.64 2.25
CA ILE A 35 7.50 -13.71 1.20
C ILE A 35 8.55 -12.60 1.09
N ALA A 36 9.80 -13.01 0.84
CA ALA A 36 10.87 -12.14 0.43
C ALA A 36 10.89 -12.10 -1.10
N GLN A 37 11.15 -10.95 -1.71
CA GLN A 37 11.24 -10.86 -3.17
C GLN A 37 12.22 -11.91 -3.70
N ALA A 38 11.75 -12.78 -4.62
CA ALA A 38 12.61 -13.71 -5.34
C ALA A 38 13.65 -12.89 -6.12
N ILE A 39 14.92 -13.08 -5.78
CA ILE A 39 16.03 -12.41 -6.45
C ILE A 39 16.19 -13.10 -7.80
N ARG A 40 16.34 -12.31 -8.88
CA ARG A 40 16.88 -12.83 -10.14
C ARG A 40 18.36 -13.09 -9.92
N GLU A 41 18.76 -14.36 -9.92
CA GLU A 41 20.17 -14.74 -9.89
C GLU A 41 20.81 -14.46 -11.24
N SER A 42 22.04 -13.92 -11.23
CA SER A 42 22.91 -13.86 -12.40
C SER A 42 23.19 -15.28 -12.87
N THR A 43 23.06 -15.53 -14.17
CA THR A 43 23.46 -16.79 -14.82
C THR A 43 24.72 -16.52 -15.65
N GLU A 44 25.49 -17.55 -16.02
CA GLU A 44 26.76 -17.42 -16.77
C GLU A 44 26.65 -16.52 -18.03
N ASP A 45 25.49 -16.47 -18.67
CA ASP A 45 25.24 -15.66 -19.88
C ASP A 45 24.77 -14.21 -19.61
N VAL A 46 24.32 -13.87 -18.39
CA VAL A 46 23.71 -12.56 -18.09
C VAL A 46 24.14 -12.04 -16.71
N ASN A 47 25.01 -11.04 -16.70
CA ASN A 47 25.42 -10.32 -15.50
C ASN A 47 24.38 -9.26 -15.10
N TYR A 48 23.67 -9.49 -14.00
CA TYR A 48 22.90 -8.46 -13.30
C TYR A 48 23.78 -7.82 -12.22
N PRO A 49 23.73 -6.49 -11.99
CA PRO A 49 24.53 -5.87 -10.95
C PRO A 49 24.12 -6.44 -9.58
N GLU A 50 25.10 -6.80 -8.74
CA GLU A 50 24.88 -7.30 -7.38
C GLU A 50 24.20 -6.24 -6.51
N HIS A 51 22.86 -6.19 -6.53
CA HIS A 51 22.07 -5.34 -5.64
C HIS A 51 21.82 -6.06 -4.31
N GLY A 52 22.90 -6.44 -3.61
CA GLY A 52 22.85 -7.07 -2.30
C GLY A 52 22.09 -6.27 -1.23
N SER A 53 21.97 -4.94 -1.40
CA SER A 53 21.25 -4.04 -0.49
C SER A 53 19.72 -4.06 -0.61
N LYS A 54 19.17 -4.63 -1.68
CA LYS A 54 17.72 -4.82 -1.86
C LYS A 54 17.28 -6.26 -1.52
N ARG A 55 18.18 -7.06 -0.93
CA ARG A 55 17.89 -8.41 -0.44
C ARG A 55 16.82 -8.36 0.65
N GLY A 56 15.70 -9.04 0.41
CA GLY A 56 14.74 -9.39 1.45
C GLY A 56 13.84 -8.26 1.95
N THR A 57 13.76 -7.12 1.25
CA THR A 57 12.78 -6.08 1.58
C THR A 57 11.44 -6.42 0.92
N PRO A 58 10.40 -6.78 1.69
CA PRO A 58 9.12 -7.17 1.10
C PRO A 58 8.47 -5.94 0.44
N SER A 59 8.19 -6.05 -0.86
CA SER A 59 7.68 -4.97 -1.73
C SER A 59 6.17 -4.73 -1.59
N MET A 60 5.64 -4.77 -0.36
CA MET A 60 4.21 -4.56 -0.07
C MET A 60 3.97 -3.49 1.01
N GLY A 61 4.92 -2.58 1.23
CA GLY A 61 4.79 -1.50 2.23
C GLY A 61 3.57 -0.60 2.02
N GLY A 62 3.08 -0.49 0.78
CA GLY A 62 1.84 0.23 0.46
C GLY A 62 0.62 -0.30 1.22
N VAL A 63 0.56 -1.60 1.54
CA VAL A 63 -0.54 -2.19 2.33
C VAL A 63 -0.57 -1.64 3.75
N ALA A 64 0.61 -1.52 4.39
CA ALA A 64 0.70 -0.94 5.73
C ALA A 64 0.28 0.53 5.72
N ILE A 65 0.71 1.30 4.72
CA ILE A 65 0.37 2.73 4.60
C ILE A 65 -1.14 2.90 4.39
N VAL A 66 -1.72 2.22 3.40
CA VAL A 66 -3.14 2.35 3.06
C VAL A 66 -4.02 1.90 4.23
N GLY A 67 -3.68 0.76 4.86
CA GLY A 67 -4.37 0.29 6.05
C GLY A 67 -4.30 1.29 7.20
N SER A 68 -3.14 1.91 7.40
CA SER A 68 -2.92 2.94 8.43
C SER A 68 -3.76 4.19 8.19
N VAL A 69 -3.81 4.68 6.94
CA VAL A 69 -4.60 5.87 6.58
C VAL A 69 -6.09 5.59 6.75
N VAL A 70 -6.59 4.44 6.27
CA VAL A 70 -8.00 4.07 6.40
C VAL A 70 -8.41 3.97 7.88
N LEU A 71 -7.62 3.24 8.68
CA LEU A 71 -7.88 3.08 10.11
C LEU A 71 -7.84 4.43 10.84
N ALA A 72 -6.82 5.24 10.59
CA ALA A 72 -6.68 6.56 11.21
C ALA A 72 -7.80 7.53 10.82
N TYR A 73 -8.25 7.50 9.55
CA TYR A 73 -9.37 8.32 9.09
C TYR A 73 -10.64 8.01 9.88
N PHE A 74 -11.06 6.75 9.92
CA PHE A 74 -12.28 6.37 10.63
C PHE A 74 -12.16 6.54 12.15
N LEU A 75 -11.00 6.22 12.72
CA LEU A 75 -10.76 6.38 14.15
C LEU A 75 -10.79 7.85 14.57
N ALA A 76 -10.21 8.77 13.78
CA ALA A 76 -10.27 10.20 14.06
C ALA A 76 -11.71 10.75 14.01
N HIS A 77 -12.51 10.28 13.04
CA HIS A 77 -13.94 10.64 12.95
C HIS A 77 -14.75 10.10 14.13
N LEU A 78 -14.47 8.88 14.57
CA LEU A 78 -15.08 8.27 15.75
C LEU A 78 -14.72 9.03 17.03
N ILE A 79 -13.43 9.30 17.27
CA ILE A 79 -12.94 10.01 18.47
C ILE A 79 -13.53 11.43 18.54
N MET A 80 -13.58 12.13 17.42
CA MET A 80 -14.10 13.50 17.36
C MET A 80 -15.62 13.57 17.25
N MET A 81 -16.31 12.42 17.22
CA MET A 81 -17.77 12.29 17.03
C MET A 81 -18.26 13.11 15.84
N ARG A 82 -17.53 13.02 14.72
CA ARG A 82 -17.79 13.76 13.48
C ARG A 82 -18.07 12.77 12.37
N PRO A 83 -19.21 12.88 11.66
CA PRO A 83 -19.49 11.98 10.56
C PRO A 83 -18.49 12.22 9.41
N PRO A 84 -18.05 11.15 8.72
CA PRO A 84 -17.26 11.26 7.50
C PRO A 84 -17.98 12.13 6.45
N THR A 85 -17.21 12.95 5.73
CA THR A 85 -17.75 13.73 4.61
C THR A 85 -17.82 12.88 3.35
N ALA A 86 -18.78 13.16 2.46
CA ALA A 86 -18.88 12.47 1.17
C ALA A 86 -17.57 12.57 0.35
N SER A 87 -16.96 13.76 0.33
CA SER A 87 -15.65 13.98 -0.33
C SER A 87 -14.52 13.16 0.29
N GLY A 88 -14.50 13.02 1.62
CA GLY A 88 -13.50 12.21 2.31
C GLY A 88 -13.67 10.72 2.03
N LEU A 89 -14.91 10.23 2.02
CA LEU A 89 -15.22 8.85 1.66
C LEU A 89 -14.87 8.53 0.20
N LEU A 90 -15.14 9.44 -0.72
CA LEU A 90 -14.72 9.33 -2.13
C LEU A 90 -13.19 9.24 -2.24
N ALA A 91 -12.45 10.10 -1.55
CA ALA A 91 -10.99 10.08 -1.58
C ALA A 91 -10.42 8.76 -1.01
N ILE A 92 -10.97 8.26 0.10
CA ILE A 92 -10.63 6.95 0.67
C ILE A 92 -10.96 5.83 -0.32
N TYR A 93 -12.13 5.89 -0.96
CA TYR A 93 -12.53 4.93 -1.98
C TYR A 93 -11.53 4.86 -3.14
N LEU A 94 -11.19 6.01 -3.74
CA LEU A 94 -10.24 6.06 -4.86
C LEU A 94 -8.87 5.53 -4.45
N MET A 95 -8.38 5.95 -3.28
CA MET A 95 -7.10 5.49 -2.74
C MET A 95 -7.09 3.97 -2.56
N VAL A 96 -8.13 3.39 -1.95
CA VAL A 96 -8.25 1.95 -1.75
C VAL A 96 -8.37 1.21 -3.09
N ALA A 97 -9.21 1.70 -4.01
CA ALA A 97 -9.42 1.07 -5.32
C ALA A 97 -8.11 0.98 -6.12
N LEU A 98 -7.36 2.08 -6.23
CA LEU A 98 -6.06 2.09 -6.90
C LEU A 98 -5.01 1.25 -6.15
N SER A 99 -5.06 1.25 -4.83
CA SER A 99 -4.18 0.42 -4.00
C SER A 99 -4.44 -1.08 -4.18
N LEU A 100 -5.68 -1.50 -4.42
CA LEU A 100 -6.00 -2.89 -4.75
C LEU A 100 -5.40 -3.31 -6.10
N VAL A 101 -5.42 -2.43 -7.11
CA VAL A 101 -4.77 -2.68 -8.40
C VAL A 101 -3.25 -2.81 -8.22
N GLY A 102 -2.63 -1.93 -7.41
CA GLY A 102 -1.21 -2.00 -7.06
C GLY A 102 -0.87 -3.27 -6.28
N LEU A 103 -1.68 -3.62 -5.28
CA LEU A 103 -1.52 -4.83 -4.48
C LEU A 103 -1.60 -6.09 -5.35
N ALA A 104 -2.53 -6.14 -6.29
CA ALA A 104 -2.65 -7.26 -7.22
C ALA A 104 -1.42 -7.36 -8.15
N ASP A 105 -0.85 -6.23 -8.58
CA ASP A 105 0.37 -6.17 -9.39
C ASP A 105 1.58 -6.72 -8.61
N ASP A 106 1.76 -6.24 -7.37
CA ASP A 106 2.86 -6.66 -6.51
C ASP A 106 2.71 -8.11 -6.03
N TYR A 107 1.48 -8.56 -5.77
CA TYR A 107 1.19 -9.96 -5.48
C TYR A 107 1.62 -10.87 -6.64
N LEU A 108 1.32 -10.50 -7.88
CA LEU A 108 1.68 -11.31 -9.05
C LEU A 108 3.20 -11.37 -9.26
N LYS A 109 3.91 -10.27 -8.98
CA LYS A 109 5.38 -10.23 -9.07
C LYS A 109 6.04 -11.12 -8.04
N ILE A 110 5.58 -11.07 -6.80
CA ILE A 110 6.22 -11.76 -5.67
C ILE A 110 5.82 -13.24 -5.63
N PHE A 111 4.51 -13.53 -5.65
CA PHE A 111 4.02 -14.90 -5.44
C PHE A 111 4.01 -15.75 -6.70
N LYS A 112 3.81 -15.15 -7.88
CA LYS A 112 3.83 -15.89 -9.15
C LYS A 112 5.18 -15.80 -9.87
N GLN A 113 6.19 -15.18 -9.27
CA GLN A 113 7.53 -14.98 -9.83
C GLN A 113 7.52 -14.40 -11.27
N ARG A 114 6.47 -13.63 -11.62
CA ARG A 114 6.36 -13.00 -12.93
C ARG A 114 7.02 -11.63 -12.87
N SER A 115 8.18 -11.50 -13.50
CA SER A 115 8.94 -10.25 -13.52
C SER A 115 8.17 -9.04 -14.04
N THR A 116 7.15 -9.25 -14.88
CA THR A 116 6.35 -8.20 -15.51
C THR A 116 5.10 -7.80 -14.73
N GLY A 117 4.73 -8.52 -13.66
CA GLY A 117 3.51 -8.25 -12.90
C GLY A 117 2.22 -8.46 -13.71
N ILE A 118 1.18 -7.67 -13.43
CA ILE A 118 -0.07 -7.66 -14.20
C ILE A 118 0.21 -7.12 -15.61
N ARG A 119 -0.43 -7.70 -16.63
CA ARG A 119 -0.37 -7.17 -18.01
C ARG A 119 -0.79 -5.70 -18.04
N ALA A 120 0.00 -4.85 -18.69
CA ALA A 120 -0.23 -3.40 -18.74
C ALA A 120 -1.69 -3.02 -19.06
N ARG A 121 -2.31 -3.68 -20.05
CA ARG A 121 -3.72 -3.47 -20.41
C ARG A 121 -4.67 -3.73 -19.25
N THR A 122 -4.50 -4.81 -18.52
CA THR A 122 -5.34 -5.17 -17.36
C THR A 122 -5.13 -4.19 -16.21
N LYS A 123 -3.89 -3.73 -15.98
CA LYS A 123 -3.59 -2.72 -14.96
C LYS A 123 -4.27 -1.39 -15.28
N LEU A 124 -4.16 -0.93 -16.54
CA LEU A 124 -4.82 0.27 -17.02
C LEU A 124 -6.34 0.16 -16.97
N LEU A 125 -6.91 -0.99 -17.32
CA LEU A 125 -8.35 -1.23 -17.20
C LEU A 125 -8.81 -1.13 -15.73
N GLY A 126 -8.07 -1.72 -14.78
CA GLY A 126 -8.39 -1.60 -13.36
C GLY A 126 -8.35 -0.16 -12.86
N GLN A 127 -7.33 0.61 -13.28
CA GLN A 127 -7.24 2.03 -12.94
C GLN A 127 -8.35 2.87 -13.61
N ALA A 128 -8.70 2.56 -14.86
CA ALA A 128 -9.78 3.24 -15.57
C ALA A 128 -11.14 2.98 -14.94
N VAL A 129 -11.42 1.73 -14.53
CA VAL A 129 -12.65 1.40 -13.79
C VAL A 129 -12.73 2.21 -12.51
N ALA A 130 -11.66 2.23 -11.69
CA ALA A 130 -11.63 3.01 -10.46
C ALA A 130 -11.82 4.52 -10.69
N ALA A 131 -11.29 5.05 -11.80
CA ALA A 131 -11.44 6.47 -12.16
C ALA A 131 -12.84 6.82 -12.68
N LEU A 132 -13.52 5.90 -13.38
CA LEU A 132 -14.85 6.13 -13.93
C LEU A 132 -15.96 5.96 -12.88
N SER A 133 -15.72 5.16 -11.84
CA SER A 133 -16.67 4.94 -10.75
C SER A 133 -16.50 5.87 -9.55
N PHE A 134 -15.43 6.67 -9.54
CA PHE A 134 -15.17 7.74 -8.57
C PHE A 134 -15.88 9.02 -8.97
#